data_AF-A0A2V7W4T7-F1
#
_entry.id   AF-A0A2V7W4T7-F1
#
_cell.length_a   1.000
_cell.length_b   1.000
_cell.length_c   1.000
_cell.angle_alpha   90.00
_cell.angle_beta   90.00
_cell.angle_gamma   90.00
#
_symmetry.space_group_name_H-M   'P 1'
#
loop_
_entity.id
_entity.type
_entity.pdbx_description
1 polymer ?
#
loop_
_entity_poly.entity_id
_entity_poly.type
_entity_poly.pdbx_seq_one_letter_code
_entity_poly.pdbx_strand_id
1 'polypeptide(L)'
;MPTIPFTGNYEDLSTDRGYQFKFYCEKCSNGYMSTFKTSKIGALGSAARVAGGLLGGVFGRVADSAYEVQRAVGGPAHDSALKEAVTEIAPIFKQCTRCGNWVCEPICWNKKAGLCESCAPDMDEEMAAAQAEAAREQIQEKARTVDWTKQRDVKTVTGAVCKECGAKTQGGKFCPECGAPAATKRGCAQCGHEAEGAPKFCPECGQKY
;
A
#
# COMPACT_ATOMS: atom_id res chain seq x y z
N MET A 1 28.42 10.30 26.66
CA MET A 1 27.96 9.63 25.42
C MET A 1 27.98 10.65 24.30
N PRO A 2 28.53 10.33 23.11
CA PRO A 2 28.43 11.23 21.96
C PRO A 2 26.96 11.38 21.56
N THR A 3 26.57 12.58 21.13
CA THR A 3 25.21 12.91 20.69
C THR A 3 24.83 12.07 19.47
N ILE A 4 23.76 11.28 19.56
CA ILE A 4 23.25 10.50 18.43
C ILE A 4 22.26 11.41 17.66
N PRO A 5 22.57 11.81 16.41
CA PRO A 5 21.55 12.42 15.55
C PRO A 5 20.45 11.39 15.26
N PHE A 6 19.29 11.82 14.76
CA PHE A 6 18.15 10.93 14.47
C PHE A 6 17.33 10.48 15.71
N THR A 7 17.06 11.34 16.69
CA THR A 7 16.35 10.91 17.92
C THR A 7 14.84 10.65 17.76
N GLY A 8 14.24 11.08 16.65
CA GLY A 8 12.79 10.99 16.41
C GLY A 8 12.41 10.35 15.08
N ASN A 9 13.38 9.97 14.25
CA ASN A 9 13.13 9.45 12.92
C ASN A 9 13.71 8.04 12.66
N TYR A 10 13.65 7.19 13.68
CA TYR A 10 13.95 5.76 13.55
C TYR A 10 13.03 4.89 14.40
N GLU A 11 12.94 3.63 14.01
CA GLU A 11 12.26 2.54 14.68
C GLU A 11 13.31 1.48 15.05
N ASP A 12 13.24 0.99 16.29
CA ASP A 12 14.10 -0.09 16.77
C ASP A 12 13.46 -1.44 16.47
N LEU A 13 14.10 -2.22 15.61
CA LEU A 13 13.68 -3.57 15.21
C LEU A 13 14.53 -4.66 15.88
N SER A 14 15.26 -4.30 16.94
CA SER A 14 16.15 -5.22 17.66
C SER A 14 15.37 -6.32 18.38
N THR A 15 16.01 -7.49 18.47
CA THR A 15 15.49 -8.71 19.10
C THR A 15 16.55 -9.31 20.02
N ASP A 16 16.21 -10.39 20.72
CA ASP A 16 17.16 -11.20 21.49
C ASP A 16 18.31 -11.77 20.62
N ARG A 17 18.09 -11.90 19.31
CA ARG A 17 19.06 -12.44 18.34
C ARG A 17 20.02 -11.39 17.79
N GLY A 18 19.70 -10.10 17.86
CA GLY A 18 20.51 -9.06 17.26
C GLY A 18 19.81 -7.71 17.14
N TYR A 19 20.56 -6.75 16.62
CA TYR A 19 20.18 -5.34 16.56
C TYR A 19 19.97 -4.91 15.11
N GLN A 20 18.87 -4.23 14.85
CA GLN A 20 18.57 -3.62 13.57
C GLN A 20 17.67 -2.41 13.78
N PHE A 21 17.91 -1.36 13.00
CA PHE A 21 17.22 -0.09 13.11
C PHE A 21 16.69 0.33 11.75
N LYS A 22 15.52 0.94 11.71
CA LYS A 22 14.90 1.47 10.50
C LYS A 22 14.73 2.98 10.63
N PHE A 23 15.45 3.74 9.84
CA PHE A 23 15.34 5.20 9.78
C PHE A 23 14.31 5.60 8.72
N TYR A 24 13.63 6.73 8.91
CA TYR A 24 12.65 7.22 7.94
C TYR A 24 12.86 8.68 7.56
N CYS A 25 12.54 8.99 6.30
CA CYS A 25 12.46 10.35 5.80
C CYS A 25 11.18 11.01 6.33
N GLU A 26 11.31 12.17 6.97
CA GLU A 26 10.17 12.88 7.55
C GLU A 26 9.29 13.61 6.51
N LYS A 27 9.68 13.61 5.21
CA LYS A 27 8.85 14.13 4.10
C LYS A 27 8.09 13.01 3.38
N CYS A 28 8.79 11.98 2.90
CA CYS A 28 8.20 10.93 2.05
C CYS A 28 7.93 9.60 2.77
N SER A 29 8.32 9.48 4.04
CA SER A 29 8.19 8.25 4.83
C SER A 29 8.94 7.03 4.28
N ASN A 30 9.85 7.21 3.32
CA ASN A 30 10.75 6.14 2.86
C ASN A 30 11.60 5.64 4.03
N GLY A 31 11.64 4.32 4.20
CA GLY A 31 12.40 3.64 5.23
C GLY A 31 13.77 3.14 4.74
N TYR A 32 14.80 3.30 5.56
CA TYR A 32 16.15 2.84 5.34
C TYR A 32 16.57 1.97 6.52
N MET A 33 16.81 0.68 6.26
CA MET A 33 17.21 -0.28 7.30
C MET A 33 18.72 -0.35 7.42
N SER A 34 19.22 -0.36 8.64
CA SER A 34 20.62 -0.66 8.92
C SER A 34 20.92 -2.14 8.71
N THR A 35 22.20 -2.45 8.54
CA THR A 35 22.67 -3.83 8.52
C THR A 35 22.33 -4.52 9.85
N PHE A 36 21.81 -5.75 9.79
CA PHE A 36 21.51 -6.55 10.98
C PHE A 36 22.81 -6.98 11.68
N LYS A 37 22.90 -6.72 12.99
CA LYS A 37 24.06 -7.07 13.82
C LYS A 37 23.67 -8.16 14.81
N THR A 38 24.27 -9.34 14.70
CA THR A 38 24.00 -10.45 15.63
C THR A 38 24.42 -10.12 17.06
N SER A 39 23.56 -10.39 18.03
CA SER A 39 23.88 -10.19 19.44
C SER A 39 24.72 -11.35 19.97
N LYS A 40 25.87 -11.04 20.60
CA LYS A 40 26.71 -12.03 21.28
C LYS A 40 26.00 -12.67 22.49
N ILE A 41 25.02 -11.99 23.08
CA ILE A 41 24.22 -12.48 24.21
C ILE A 41 23.21 -13.54 23.74
N GLY A 42 22.58 -13.35 22.58
CA GLY A 42 21.67 -14.33 21.97
C GLY A 42 22.38 -15.62 21.53
N ALA A 43 23.64 -15.52 21.08
CA ALA A 43 24.48 -16.68 20.75
C ALA A 43 24.86 -17.51 21.99
N LEU A 44 25.11 -16.87 23.13
CA LEU A 44 25.42 -17.57 24.39
C LEU A 44 24.19 -18.26 24.99
N GLY A 45 23.03 -17.60 24.93
CA GLY A 45 21.75 -18.17 25.41
C GLY A 45 21.25 -19.35 24.57
N SER A 46 21.49 -19.34 23.25
CA SER A 46 21.17 -20.47 22.36
C SER A 46 22.14 -21.65 22.52
N ALA A 47 23.44 -21.39 22.69
CA ALA A 47 24.42 -22.43 23.02
C ALA A 47 24.17 -23.07 24.40
N ALA A 48 23.79 -22.28 25.41
CA ALA A 48 23.42 -22.78 26.73
C ALA A 48 22.14 -23.63 26.71
N ARG A 49 21.15 -23.30 25.86
CA ARG A 49 19.94 -24.11 25.66
C ARG A 49 20.21 -25.48 25.03
N VAL A 50 21.22 -25.57 24.15
CA VAL A 50 21.64 -26.84 23.53
C VAL A 50 22.50 -27.68 24.49
N ALA A 51 23.32 -27.03 25.35
CA ALA A 51 24.08 -27.74 26.38
C ALA A 51 23.21 -28.18 27.58
N GLY A 52 22.10 -27.50 27.86
CA GLY A 52 21.17 -27.81 28.95
C GLY A 52 20.35 -29.09 28.78
N GLY A 53 20.39 -29.72 27.61
CA GLY A 53 19.72 -31.01 27.37
C GLY A 53 20.44 -32.23 27.96
N LEU A 54 21.67 -32.07 28.45
CA LEU A 54 22.51 -33.19 28.92
C LEU A 54 22.96 -33.08 30.38
N LEU A 55 22.63 -32.00 31.09
CA LEU A 55 22.93 -31.83 32.51
C LEU A 55 21.63 -31.56 33.27
N GLY A 56 21.05 -32.64 33.80
CA GLY A 56 19.75 -32.63 34.45
C GLY A 56 19.67 -31.84 35.76
N GLY A 57 18.46 -31.34 36.01
CA GLY A 57 17.90 -31.19 37.35
C GLY A 57 18.12 -29.86 38.08
N VAL A 58 17.00 -29.22 38.44
CA VAL A 58 16.82 -28.33 39.61
C VAL A 58 17.43 -26.92 39.50
N PHE A 59 17.25 -26.21 38.38
CA PHE A 59 17.33 -24.74 38.41
C PHE A 59 16.27 -24.08 37.53
N GLY A 60 15.27 -23.49 38.21
CA GLY A 60 14.59 -22.26 37.82
C GLY A 60 13.67 -22.30 36.59
N ARG A 61 12.36 -22.25 36.83
CA ARG A 61 11.38 -21.70 35.88
C ARG A 61 11.86 -20.31 35.42
N VAL A 62 12.41 -20.19 34.21
CA VAL A 62 12.55 -18.89 33.55
C VAL A 62 11.20 -18.62 32.90
N ALA A 63 10.43 -17.72 33.50
CA ALA A 63 9.20 -17.22 32.92
C ALA A 63 9.57 -16.37 31.69
N ASP A 64 9.10 -16.79 30.52
CA ASP A 64 9.04 -15.95 29.32
C ASP A 64 8.18 -14.72 29.64
N SER A 65 8.82 -13.63 30.04
CA SER A 65 8.20 -12.32 30.12
C SER A 65 8.90 -11.43 29.11
N ALA A 66 8.14 -10.92 28.15
CA ALA A 66 8.63 -10.00 27.11
C ALA A 66 9.34 -8.75 27.71
N TYR A 67 9.04 -8.43 28.96
CA TYR A 67 9.60 -7.32 29.73
C TYR A 67 11.11 -7.47 30.02
N GLU A 68 11.59 -8.69 30.31
CA GLU A 68 13.03 -8.92 30.57
C GLU A 68 13.86 -8.99 29.27
N VAL A 69 13.23 -9.36 28.15
CA VAL A 69 13.87 -9.33 26.82
C VAL A 69 14.15 -7.89 26.38
N GLN A 70 13.20 -6.97 26.61
CA GLN A 70 13.41 -5.54 26.32
C GLN A 70 14.59 -4.94 27.10
N ARG A 71 14.81 -5.37 28.35
CA ARG A 71 15.93 -4.92 29.19
C ARG A 71 17.29 -5.49 28.76
N ALA A 72 17.30 -6.71 28.22
CA ALA A 72 18.50 -7.33 27.67
C ALA A 72 18.91 -6.72 26.31
N VAL A 73 17.95 -6.18 25.57
CA VAL A 73 18.20 -5.45 24.32
C VAL A 73 18.75 -4.06 24.62
N GLY A 74 18.20 -3.29 25.56
CA GLY A 74 18.60 -1.89 25.85
C GLY A 74 19.87 -1.68 26.69
N GLY A 75 21.01 -2.26 26.29
CA GLY A 75 22.31 -2.12 26.98
C GLY A 75 23.43 -1.49 26.13
N PRO A 76 24.68 -1.41 26.64
CA PRO A 76 25.81 -0.79 25.92
C PRO A 76 26.10 -1.38 24.53
N ALA A 77 25.77 -2.67 24.33
CA ALA A 77 25.89 -3.33 23.03
C ALA A 77 24.88 -2.79 22.01
N HIS A 78 23.67 -2.45 22.46
CA HIS A 78 22.64 -1.84 21.63
C HIS A 78 22.96 -0.38 21.34
N ASP A 79 23.40 0.40 22.32
CA ASP A 79 23.88 1.77 22.10
C ASP A 79 25.01 1.80 21.05
N SER A 80 25.93 0.83 21.11
CA SER A 80 26.99 0.67 20.11
C SER A 80 26.43 0.31 18.74
N ALA A 81 25.47 -0.63 18.67
CA ALA A 81 24.84 -1.03 17.42
C ALA A 81 24.04 0.13 16.79
N LEU A 82 23.34 0.92 17.59
CA LEU A 82 22.62 2.12 17.14
C LEU A 82 23.61 3.15 16.58
N LYS A 83 24.74 3.38 17.24
CA LYS A 83 25.77 4.30 16.74
C LYS A 83 26.35 3.84 15.39
N GLU A 84 26.61 2.55 15.23
CA GLU A 84 27.05 1.98 13.95
C GLU A 84 25.99 2.17 12.87
N ALA A 85 24.73 1.87 13.17
CA ALA A 85 23.60 2.05 12.26
C ALA A 85 23.41 3.50 11.84
N VAL A 86 23.53 4.45 12.77
CA VAL A 86 23.48 5.89 12.46
C VAL A 86 24.64 6.30 11.54
N THR A 87 25.84 5.77 11.77
CA THR A 87 27.00 6.06 10.91
C THR A 87 26.82 5.51 9.49
N GLU A 88 26.20 4.33 9.37
CA GLU A 88 25.87 3.70 8.08
C GLU A 88 24.86 4.55 7.29
N ILE A 89 23.82 5.06 7.96
CA ILE A 89 22.68 5.70 7.29
C ILE A 89 22.83 7.22 7.12
N ALA A 90 23.56 7.90 8.02
CA ALA A 90 23.72 9.35 8.00
C ALA A 90 24.09 9.98 6.64
N PRO A 91 24.95 9.37 5.78
CA PRO A 91 25.30 9.95 4.48
C PRO A 91 24.11 10.11 3.51
N ILE A 92 23.03 9.35 3.71
CA ILE A 92 21.84 9.36 2.83
C ILE A 92 20.90 10.51 3.22
N PHE A 93 21.07 11.10 4.40
CA PHE A 93 20.15 12.06 4.97
C PHE A 93 20.77 13.45 5.13
N LYS A 94 19.92 14.48 5.08
CA LYS A 94 20.26 15.87 5.40
C LYS A 94 19.26 16.42 6.40
N GLN A 95 19.77 17.13 7.40
CA GLN A 95 18.93 17.89 8.32
C GLN A 95 18.66 19.27 7.73
N CYS A 96 17.38 19.62 7.61
CA CYS A 96 16.96 20.94 7.15
C CYS A 96 17.22 21.98 8.24
N THR A 97 17.97 23.03 7.91
CA THR A 97 18.28 24.12 8.85
C THR A 97 17.09 25.02 9.17
N ARG A 98 16.02 24.98 8.35
CA ARG A 98 14.79 25.75 8.58
C ARG A 98 13.80 25.05 9.51
N CYS A 99 13.46 23.79 9.24
CA CYS A 99 12.45 23.07 10.01
C CYS A 99 13.02 22.03 10.98
N GLY A 100 14.32 21.71 10.91
CA GLY A 100 14.96 20.71 11.76
C GLY A 100 14.78 19.26 11.29
N ASN A 101 13.92 19.02 10.29
CA ASN A 101 13.61 17.67 9.83
C ASN A 101 14.78 17.00 9.10
N TRP A 102 14.94 15.70 9.31
CA TRP A 102 15.81 14.81 8.57
C TRP A 102 15.08 14.24 7.35
N VAL A 103 15.59 14.58 6.16
CA VAL A 103 15.04 14.12 4.89
C VAL A 103 16.10 13.36 4.09
N CYS A 104 15.67 12.44 3.24
CA CYS A 104 16.57 11.73 2.34
C CYS A 104 17.09 12.69 1.26
N GLU A 105 18.41 12.71 1.07
CA GLU A 105 19.08 13.53 0.05
C GLU A 105 18.62 13.21 -1.37
N PRO A 106 18.39 11.93 -1.77
CA PRO A 106 18.09 11.62 -3.16
C PRO A 106 16.72 12.09 -3.68
N ILE A 107 15.73 12.29 -2.80
CA ILE A 107 14.32 12.52 -3.21
C ILE A 107 13.70 13.77 -2.57
N CYS A 108 14.15 14.19 -1.39
CA CYS A 108 13.43 15.20 -0.59
C CYS A 108 14.27 16.43 -0.26
N TRP A 109 15.49 16.50 -0.79
CA TRP A 109 16.43 17.58 -0.54
C TRP A 109 16.64 18.41 -1.80
N ASN A 110 16.23 19.68 -1.73
CA ASN A 110 16.48 20.62 -2.80
C ASN A 110 17.93 21.12 -2.72
N LYS A 111 18.79 20.58 -3.60
CA LYS A 111 20.22 20.95 -3.67
C LYS A 111 20.44 22.40 -4.09
N LYS A 112 19.55 22.99 -4.91
CA LYS A 112 19.64 24.39 -5.34
C LYS A 112 19.38 25.34 -4.17
N ALA A 113 18.37 25.03 -3.34
CA ALA A 113 17.99 25.84 -2.19
C ALA A 113 18.75 25.51 -0.90
N GLY A 114 19.40 24.34 -0.82
CA GLY A 114 20.06 23.87 0.39
C GLY A 114 19.10 23.61 1.56
N LEU A 115 17.84 23.26 1.25
CA LEU A 115 16.75 23.03 2.20
C LEU A 115 15.94 21.79 1.78
N CYS A 116 15.13 21.25 2.68
CA CYS A 116 14.17 20.22 2.30
C CYS A 116 13.08 20.81 1.39
N GLU A 117 12.53 19.98 0.51
CA GLU A 117 11.49 20.39 -0.43
C GLU A 117 10.18 20.79 0.26
N SER A 118 9.91 20.35 1.49
CA SER A 118 8.77 20.86 2.27
C SER A 118 8.93 22.35 2.59
N CYS A 119 10.17 22.83 2.72
CA CYS A 119 10.48 24.23 3.02
C CYS A 119 10.76 25.05 1.77
N ALA A 120 11.46 24.47 0.80
CA ALA A 120 11.81 25.07 -0.47
C ALA A 120 11.70 24.01 -1.58
N PRO A 121 10.50 23.82 -2.16
CA PRO A 121 10.28 22.88 -3.26
C PRO A 121 11.18 23.18 -4.46
N ASP A 122 11.46 22.19 -5.31
CA ASP A 122 12.03 22.48 -6.63
C ASP A 122 10.92 23.07 -7.51
N MET A 123 11.13 24.30 -7.96
CA MET A 123 10.11 25.05 -8.71
C MET A 123 9.82 24.41 -10.07
N ASP A 124 10.78 23.71 -10.69
CA ASP A 124 10.56 23.04 -11.97
C ASP A 124 9.60 21.85 -11.80
N GLU A 125 9.76 21.10 -10.70
CA GLU A 125 8.87 19.99 -10.33
C GLU A 125 7.46 20.49 -9.98
N GLU A 126 7.35 21.55 -9.19
CA GLU A 126 6.06 22.17 -8.84
C GLU A 126 5.34 22.74 -10.07
N MET A 127 6.08 23.38 -10.99
CA MET A 127 5.51 23.85 -12.25
C MET A 127 4.98 22.69 -13.11
N ALA A 128 5.72 21.59 -13.20
CA ALA A 128 5.28 20.40 -13.92
C ALA A 128 4.03 19.77 -13.29
N ALA A 129 3.99 19.67 -11.96
CA ALA A 129 2.83 19.18 -11.21
C ALA A 129 1.60 20.06 -11.43
N ALA A 130 1.74 21.38 -11.31
CA ALA A 130 0.64 22.34 -11.53
C ALA A 130 0.10 22.29 -12.96
N GLN A 131 0.97 22.18 -13.97
CA GLN A 131 0.56 22.01 -15.36
C GLN A 131 -0.23 20.71 -15.57
N ALA A 132 0.23 19.60 -14.97
CA ALA A 132 -0.45 18.31 -15.06
C ALA A 132 -1.81 18.34 -14.36
N GLU A 133 -1.92 18.99 -13.20
CA GLU A 133 -3.18 19.17 -12.48
C GLU A 133 -4.18 19.98 -13.31
N ALA A 134 -3.78 21.15 -13.82
CA ALA A 134 -4.63 21.96 -14.68
C ALA A 134 -5.08 21.20 -15.93
N ALA A 135 -4.19 20.42 -16.56
CA ALA A 135 -4.55 19.58 -17.69
C ALA A 135 -5.58 18.51 -17.32
N ARG A 136 -5.45 17.86 -16.15
CA ARG A 136 -6.43 16.88 -15.67
C ARG A 136 -7.79 17.51 -15.41
N GLU A 137 -7.83 18.70 -14.81
CA GLU A 137 -9.08 19.43 -14.59
C GLU A 137 -9.77 19.76 -15.91
N GLN A 138 -9.04 20.29 -16.88
CA GLN A 138 -9.58 20.59 -18.21
C GLN A 138 -10.11 19.34 -18.92
N ILE A 139 -9.41 18.19 -18.79
CA ILE A 139 -9.89 16.92 -19.34
C ILE A 139 -11.21 16.50 -18.68
N GLN A 140 -11.30 16.61 -17.35
CA GLN A 140 -12.51 16.27 -16.61
C GLN A 140 -13.68 17.19 -16.97
N GLU A 141 -13.44 18.50 -17.08
CA GLU A 141 -14.45 19.47 -17.47
C GLU A 141 -14.99 19.15 -18.87
N LYS A 142 -14.09 18.99 -19.86
CA LYS A 142 -14.47 18.59 -21.22
C LYS A 142 -15.24 17.29 -21.23
N ALA A 143 -14.79 16.29 -20.47
CA ALA A 143 -15.50 15.01 -20.36
C ALA A 143 -16.91 15.20 -19.80
N ARG A 144 -17.15 16.07 -18.80
CA ARG A 144 -18.49 16.31 -18.25
C ARG A 144 -19.46 16.95 -19.26
N THR A 145 -18.96 17.69 -20.24
CA THR A 145 -19.82 18.32 -21.27
C THR A 145 -20.30 17.37 -22.34
N VAL A 146 -19.68 16.20 -22.46
CA VAL A 146 -20.07 15.17 -23.43
C VAL A 146 -21.23 14.35 -22.86
N ASP A 147 -22.32 14.27 -23.62
CA ASP A 147 -23.38 13.30 -23.35
C ASP A 147 -22.90 11.88 -23.71
N TRP A 148 -22.35 11.19 -22.70
CA TRP A 148 -21.87 9.81 -22.83
C TRP A 148 -22.98 8.77 -22.97
N THR A 149 -24.25 9.16 -22.77
CA THR A 149 -25.39 8.23 -22.80
C THR A 149 -26.20 8.34 -24.09
N LYS A 150 -25.88 9.29 -24.98
CA LYS A 150 -26.55 9.44 -26.28
C LYS A 150 -26.62 8.17 -27.13
N GLN A 151 -25.62 7.29 -27.02
CA GLN A 151 -25.59 5.98 -27.70
C GLN A 151 -25.78 4.79 -26.77
N ARG A 152 -26.17 5.02 -25.50
CA ARG A 152 -26.34 3.98 -24.49
C ARG A 152 -27.79 3.94 -24.03
N ASP A 153 -28.39 2.76 -24.06
CA ASP A 153 -29.69 2.56 -23.43
C ASP A 153 -29.53 2.51 -21.91
N VAL A 154 -29.73 3.64 -21.25
CA VAL A 154 -29.63 3.79 -19.78
C VAL A 154 -30.80 3.16 -19.02
N LYS A 155 -31.87 2.74 -19.71
CA LYS A 155 -33.03 2.09 -19.08
C LYS A 155 -32.82 0.58 -18.93
N THR A 156 -32.03 -0.01 -19.81
CA THR A 156 -31.77 -1.45 -19.79
C THR A 156 -30.49 -1.73 -19.00
N VAL A 157 -30.61 -2.36 -17.82
CA VAL A 157 -29.46 -2.87 -17.06
C VAL A 157 -28.89 -4.08 -17.78
N THR A 158 -28.07 -3.86 -18.79
CA THR A 158 -27.33 -4.94 -19.43
C THR A 158 -26.18 -5.34 -18.51
N GLY A 159 -26.22 -6.57 -18.02
CA GLY A 159 -25.14 -7.12 -17.19
C GLY A 159 -23.81 -7.02 -17.92
N ALA A 160 -22.81 -6.41 -17.26
CA ALA A 160 -21.46 -6.24 -17.79
C ALA A 160 -20.77 -7.57 -18.14
N VAL A 161 -21.35 -8.71 -17.76
CA VAL A 161 -20.84 -10.05 -17.96
C VAL A 161 -21.96 -10.98 -18.42
N CYS A 162 -21.69 -11.78 -19.46
CA CYS A 162 -22.58 -12.81 -19.97
C CYS A 162 -22.69 -13.94 -18.94
N LYS A 163 -23.94 -14.31 -18.58
CA LYS A 163 -24.18 -15.39 -17.61
C LYS A 163 -23.80 -16.79 -18.13
N GLU A 164 -23.77 -16.98 -19.45
CA GLU A 164 -23.49 -18.28 -20.08
C GLU A 164 -21.99 -18.55 -20.27
N CYS A 165 -21.21 -17.53 -20.65
CA CYS A 165 -19.77 -17.71 -20.96
C CYS A 165 -18.82 -16.86 -20.11
N GLY A 166 -19.33 -15.97 -19.25
CA GLY A 166 -18.49 -15.08 -18.43
C GLY A 166 -17.79 -13.95 -19.19
N ALA A 167 -18.01 -13.82 -20.50
CA ALA A 167 -17.42 -12.73 -21.29
C ALA A 167 -18.02 -11.37 -20.92
N LYS A 168 -17.18 -10.32 -20.95
CA LYS A 168 -17.65 -8.95 -20.72
C LYS A 168 -18.54 -8.50 -21.88
N THR A 169 -19.74 -7.98 -21.60
CA THR A 169 -20.67 -7.49 -22.62
C THR A 169 -20.86 -5.99 -22.51
N GLN A 170 -21.04 -5.33 -23.66
CA GLN A 170 -21.25 -3.87 -23.75
C GLN A 170 -22.73 -3.52 -23.95
N GLY A 171 -23.64 -4.38 -23.49
CA GLY A 171 -25.07 -4.13 -23.58
C GLY A 171 -25.74 -4.37 -24.93
N GLY A 172 -25.16 -5.24 -25.76
CA GLY A 172 -25.87 -5.78 -26.93
C GLY A 172 -26.96 -6.77 -26.54
N LYS A 173 -27.97 -6.96 -27.42
CA LYS A 173 -29.04 -7.97 -27.26
C LYS A 173 -28.51 -9.42 -27.20
N PHE A 174 -27.29 -9.65 -27.69
CA PHE A 174 -26.61 -10.93 -27.69
C PHE A 174 -25.17 -10.75 -27.20
N CYS A 175 -24.62 -11.78 -26.54
CA CYS A 175 -23.22 -11.83 -26.18
C CYS A 175 -22.36 -11.91 -27.46
N PRO A 176 -21.35 -11.04 -27.64
CA PRO A 176 -20.51 -11.04 -28.84
C PRO A 176 -19.61 -12.28 -28.93
N GLU A 177 -19.35 -12.97 -27.83
CA GLU A 177 -18.45 -14.15 -27.79
C GLU A 177 -19.20 -15.47 -27.98
N CYS A 178 -20.32 -15.67 -27.28
CA CYS A 178 -21.04 -16.96 -27.32
C CYS A 178 -22.41 -16.90 -27.99
N GLY A 179 -22.88 -15.72 -28.43
CA GLY A 179 -24.19 -15.55 -29.07
C GLY A 179 -25.40 -15.72 -28.16
N ALA A 180 -25.21 -16.02 -26.86
CA ALA A 180 -26.31 -16.15 -25.92
C ALA A 180 -27.08 -14.82 -25.77
N PRO A 181 -28.42 -14.85 -25.65
CA PRO A 181 -29.21 -13.64 -25.47
C PRO A 181 -28.85 -12.96 -24.15
N ALA A 182 -28.49 -11.68 -24.20
CA ALA A 182 -28.36 -10.87 -23.00
C ALA A 182 -29.77 -10.65 -22.46
N ALA A 183 -30.06 -11.20 -21.27
CA ALA A 183 -31.39 -11.32 -20.68
C ALA A 183 -32.26 -10.07 -20.89
N THR A 184 -33.05 -10.07 -21.97
CA THR A 184 -34.06 -9.06 -22.27
C THR A 184 -35.38 -9.81 -22.24
N LYS A 185 -36.31 -9.37 -21.39
CA LYS A 185 -37.67 -9.93 -21.37
C LYS A 185 -38.31 -9.71 -22.74
N ARG A 186 -38.92 -10.75 -23.32
CA ARG A 186 -39.50 -10.70 -24.66
C ARG A 186 -40.88 -10.04 -24.59
N GLY A 187 -41.04 -8.83 -25.11
CA GLY A 187 -42.33 -8.15 -25.16
C GLY A 187 -43.28 -8.78 -26.20
N CYS A 188 -44.58 -8.86 -25.89
CA CYS A 188 -45.61 -9.28 -26.82
C CYS A 188 -45.78 -8.23 -27.94
N ALA A 189 -45.74 -8.65 -29.19
CA ALA A 189 -45.87 -7.76 -30.35
C ALA A 189 -47.23 -7.06 -30.47
N GLN A 190 -48.28 -7.56 -29.79
CA GLN A 190 -49.64 -7.03 -29.91
C GLN A 190 -50.03 -6.14 -28.72
N CYS A 191 -49.76 -6.57 -27.48
CA CYS A 191 -50.15 -5.84 -26.26
C CYS A 191 -48.98 -5.25 -25.47
N GLY A 192 -47.72 -5.51 -25.86
CA GLY A 192 -46.53 -5.01 -25.18
C GLY A 192 -46.19 -5.68 -23.85
N HIS A 193 -46.97 -6.66 -23.39
CA HIS A 193 -46.72 -7.38 -22.14
C HIS A 193 -45.37 -8.14 -22.17
N GLU A 194 -44.56 -8.02 -21.13
CA GLU A 194 -43.26 -8.67 -21.03
C GLU A 194 -43.40 -10.15 -20.65
N ALA A 195 -42.86 -11.05 -21.47
CA ALA A 195 -42.82 -12.47 -21.15
C ALA A 195 -41.91 -12.74 -19.94
N GLU A 196 -42.49 -13.29 -18.88
CA GLU A 196 -41.73 -13.96 -17.83
C GLU A 196 -41.43 -15.40 -18.28
N GLY A 197 -40.15 -15.71 -18.47
CA GLY A 197 -39.69 -17.03 -18.95
C GLY A 197 -39.78 -17.19 -20.47
N ALA A 198 -40.08 -18.41 -20.95
CA ALA A 198 -40.19 -18.74 -22.37
C ALA A 198 -41.60 -19.25 -22.79
N PRO A 199 -42.70 -18.54 -22.46
CA PRO A 199 -44.05 -18.92 -22.86
C PRO A 199 -44.22 -18.84 -24.39
N LYS A 200 -44.92 -19.81 -24.98
CA LYS A 200 -45.22 -19.82 -26.43
C LYS A 200 -46.31 -18.80 -26.81
N PHE A 201 -47.21 -18.47 -25.88
CA PHE A 201 -48.34 -17.56 -26.10
C PHE A 201 -48.43 -16.54 -24.98
N CYS A 202 -48.88 -15.33 -25.29
CA CYS A 202 -49.06 -14.24 -24.35
C CYS A 202 -50.23 -14.52 -23.41
N PRO A 203 -50.03 -14.46 -22.07
CA PRO A 203 -51.09 -14.70 -21.11
C PRO A 203 -52.18 -13.61 -21.12
N GLU A 204 -51.85 -12.40 -21.60
CA GLU A 204 -52.79 -11.26 -21.62
C GLU A 204 -53.65 -11.22 -22.89
N CYS A 205 -53.12 -11.62 -24.05
CA CYS A 205 -53.82 -11.45 -25.33
C CYS A 205 -53.85 -12.70 -26.22
N GLY A 206 -53.26 -13.83 -25.78
CA GLY A 206 -53.26 -15.09 -26.52
C GLY A 206 -52.38 -15.14 -27.78
N GLN A 207 -51.79 -14.00 -28.20
CA GLN A 207 -50.89 -13.93 -29.34
C GLN A 207 -49.58 -14.67 -29.06
N LYS A 208 -49.02 -15.34 -30.07
CA LYS A 208 -47.69 -15.98 -29.97
C LYS A 208 -46.61 -14.92 -29.72
N TYR A 209 -45.77 -15.11 -28.70
CA TYR A 209 -44.61 -14.24 -28.42
C TYR A 209 -43.57 -14.29 -29.53
#